data_AF-A0A967LCM7-F1
#
_entry.id   AF-A0A967LCM7-F1
#
_cell.length_a   1.000
_cell.length_b   1.000
_cell.length_c   1.000
_cell.angle_alpha   90.00
_cell.angle_beta   90.00
_cell.angle_gamma   90.00
#
_symmetry.space_group_name_H-M   'P 1'
#
loop_
_entity.id
_entity.type
_entity.pdbx_description
1 polymer ?
#
loop_
_entity_poly.entity_id
_entity_poly.type
_entity_poly.pdbx_seq_one_letter_code
_entity_poly.pdbx_strand_id
1 'polypeptide(L)'
;MISPLTHIGRVCPVDTEVHGVAVQAGHRVSLCWASANRDESVFEAPEEVRLDRKPNPHLTFGAGPHLCLGAAHMRLIMRLL
;
A
#
# COMPACT_ATOMS: atom_id res chain seq x y z
N MET A 1 -7.32 8.66 3.57
CA MET A 1 -5.85 8.61 3.84
C MET A 1 -5.05 9.00 2.59
N ILE A 2 -3.94 9.75 2.72
CA ILE A 2 -3.13 10.17 1.55
C ILE A 2 -2.10 9.08 1.19
N SER A 3 -2.04 8.71 -0.09
CA SER A 3 -1.06 7.75 -0.65
C SER A 3 -0.29 8.43 -1.80
N PRO A 4 0.80 9.16 -1.49
CA PRO A 4 1.52 9.94 -2.51
C PRO A 4 2.11 9.07 -3.62
N LEU A 5 2.58 7.88 -3.25
CA LEU A 5 2.88 6.82 -4.20
C LEU A 5 1.63 5.96 -4.34
N THR A 6 0.99 6.02 -5.50
CA THR A 6 -0.30 5.37 -5.72
C THR A 6 -0.17 3.87 -5.88
N HIS A 7 0.85 3.42 -6.63
CA HIS A 7 1.11 2.00 -6.88
C HIS A 7 2.57 1.73 -7.26
N ILE A 8 3.01 0.47 -7.15
CA ILE A 8 4.27 -0.02 -7.73
C ILE A 8 4.02 -1.35 -8.45
N GLY A 9 4.63 -1.51 -9.63
CA GLY A 9 4.56 -2.76 -10.40
C GLY A 9 5.44 -3.89 -9.85
N ARG A 10 5.03 -5.13 -10.12
CA ARG A 10 5.84 -6.35 -10.03
C ARG A 10 5.69 -7.14 -11.32
N VAL A 11 6.73 -7.85 -11.72
CA VAL A 11 6.69 -8.81 -12.83
C VAL A 11 6.52 -10.19 -12.24
N CYS A 12 5.54 -10.96 -12.70
CA CYS A 12 5.34 -12.33 -12.28
C CYS A 12 6.42 -13.23 -12.89
N PRO A 13 7.21 -13.97 -12.09
CA PRO A 13 8.28 -14.81 -12.62
C PRO A 13 7.76 -16.14 -13.20
N VAL A 14 6.53 -16.54 -12.84
CA VAL A 14 5.88 -17.79 -13.24
C VAL A 14 4.39 -17.53 -13.49
N ASP A 15 3.76 -18.43 -14.24
CA ASP A 15 2.30 -18.47 -14.37
C ASP A 15 1.67 -18.68 -12.98
N THR A 16 0.69 -17.85 -12.64
CA THR A 16 0.03 -17.89 -11.33
C THR A 16 -1.39 -17.30 -11.41
N GLU A 17 -2.07 -17.23 -10.28
CA GLU A 17 -3.37 -16.58 -10.13
C GLU A 17 -3.35 -15.60 -8.96
N VAL A 18 -4.02 -14.46 -9.12
CA VAL A 18 -4.25 -13.49 -8.06
C VAL A 18 -5.75 -13.24 -7.97
N HIS A 19 -6.38 -13.62 -6.85
CA HIS A 19 -7.82 -13.47 -6.61
C HIS A 19 -8.71 -13.99 -7.76
N GLY A 20 -8.48 -15.21 -8.27
CA GLY A 20 -9.27 -15.75 -9.38
C GLY A 20 -8.78 -15.34 -10.77
N VAL A 21 -7.83 -14.40 -10.86
CA VAL A 21 -7.36 -13.86 -12.15
C VAL A 21 -6.01 -14.46 -12.53
N ALA A 22 -5.97 -15.16 -13.67
CA ALA A 22 -4.75 -15.73 -14.20
C ALA A 22 -3.74 -14.63 -14.62
N VAL A 23 -2.47 -14.81 -14.24
CA VAL A 23 -1.36 -13.95 -14.59
C VAL A 23 -0.23 -14.80 -15.16
N GLN A 24 0.10 -14.58 -16.43
CA GLN A 24 1.18 -15.31 -17.11
C GLN A 24 2.56 -14.82 -16.66
N ALA A 25 3.56 -15.69 -16.76
CA ALA A 25 4.95 -15.35 -16.54
C ALA A 25 5.36 -14.16 -17.43
N GLY A 26 6.11 -13.21 -16.86
CA GLY A 26 6.52 -11.99 -17.53
C GLY A 26 5.47 -10.86 -17.53
N HIS A 27 4.21 -11.15 -17.19
CA HIS A 27 3.19 -10.10 -17.04
C HIS A 27 3.37 -9.30 -15.76
N ARG A 28 2.78 -8.10 -15.75
CA ARG A 28 2.89 -7.16 -14.62
C ARG A 28 1.61 -7.15 -13.79
N VAL A 29 1.79 -7.12 -12.49
CA VAL A 29 0.74 -6.80 -11.51
C VAL A 29 1.09 -5.49 -10.82
N SER A 30 0.08 -4.74 -10.42
CA SER A 30 0.24 -3.46 -9.73
C SER A 30 -0.19 -3.61 -8.27
N LEU A 31 0.71 -3.32 -7.34
CA LEU A 31 0.38 -3.23 -5.93
C LEU A 31 -0.14 -1.81 -5.67
N CYS A 32 -1.46 -1.66 -5.55
CA CYS A 32 -2.14 -0.37 -5.47
C CYS A 32 -2.37 0.08 -4.02
N TRP A 33 -1.41 0.81 -3.46
CA TRP A 33 -1.48 1.35 -2.10
C TRP A 33 -2.66 2.32 -1.92
N ALA A 34 -2.96 3.13 -2.94
CA ALA A 34 -4.05 4.09 -2.90
C ALA A 34 -5.42 3.43 -2.72
N SER A 35 -5.61 2.24 -3.31
CA SER A 35 -6.81 1.41 -3.14
C SER A 35 -6.77 0.67 -1.81
N ALA A 36 -5.68 -0.03 -1.50
CA ALA A 36 -5.57 -0.82 -0.27
C ALA A 36 -5.73 0.04 1.01
N ASN A 37 -5.25 1.29 1.00
CA ASN A 37 -5.42 2.23 2.12
C ASN A 37 -6.85 2.78 2.27
N ARG A 38 -7.79 2.31 1.45
CA ARG A 38 -9.22 2.62 1.49
C ARG A 38 -10.11 1.38 1.60
N ASP A 39 -9.52 0.20 1.74
CA ASP A 39 -10.25 -1.06 1.85
C ASP A 39 -11.19 -1.04 3.08
N GLU A 40 -12.50 -1.07 2.84
CA GLU A 40 -13.53 -1.04 3.87
C GLU A 40 -13.53 -2.27 4.79
N SER A 41 -12.92 -3.38 4.36
CA SER A 41 -12.75 -4.58 5.20
C SER A 41 -11.66 -4.41 6.26
N VAL A 42 -10.76 -3.44 6.09
CA VAL A 42 -9.63 -3.16 6.99
C VAL A 42 -9.84 -1.84 7.75
N PHE A 43 -10.41 -0.84 7.09
CA PHE A 43 -10.53 0.52 7.61
C PHE A 43 -12.00 0.93 7.75
N GLU A 44 -12.48 1.12 8.98
CA GLU A 44 -13.77 1.80 9.22
C GLU A 44 -13.70 3.24 8.68
N ALA A 45 -14.75 3.70 7.98
CA ALA A 45 -14.84 5.02 7.35
C ALA A 45 -13.55 5.40 6.57
N PRO A 46 -13.18 4.66 5.51
CA PRO A 46 -11.86 4.77 4.87
C PRO A 46 -11.61 6.12 4.17
N GLU A 47 -12.68 6.78 3.74
CA GLU A 47 -12.61 8.10 3.09
C GLU A 47 -12.40 9.25 4.08
N GLU A 48 -12.63 9.01 5.37
CA GLU A 48 -12.47 10.03 6.40
C GLU A 48 -11.02 10.14 6.89
N VAL A 49 -10.57 11.38 7.07
CA VAL A 49 -9.30 11.68 7.73
C VAL A 49 -9.51 11.64 9.25
N ARG A 50 -9.27 10.47 9.86
CA ARG A 50 -9.31 10.27 11.32
C ARG A 50 -7.89 10.29 11.90
N LEU A 51 -7.53 11.38 12.58
CA LEU A 51 -6.19 11.59 13.16
C LEU A 51 -5.88 10.67 14.34
N ASP A 52 -6.93 10.19 15.02
CA ASP A 52 -6.87 9.33 16.20
C ASP A 52 -7.00 7.83 15.87
N ARG A 53 -7.10 7.46 14.58
CA ARG A 53 -7.27 6.07 14.11
C ARG A 53 -6.20 5.15 14.69
N LYS A 54 -6.63 4.15 15.47
CA LYS A 54 -5.78 3.10 16.05
C LYS A 54 -6.54 1.76 16.08
N PRO A 55 -5.97 0.66 15.56
CA PRO A 55 -4.73 0.59 14.79
C PRO A 55 -4.84 1.30 13.42
N ASN A 56 -3.71 1.61 12.78
CA ASN A 56 -3.67 2.22 11.45
C ASN A 56 -2.68 1.47 10.52
N PRO A 57 -3.05 0.27 10.04
CA PRO A 57 -2.17 -0.64 9.29
C PRO A 57 -2.02 -0.25 7.81
N HIS A 58 -1.71 1.02 7.54
CA HIS A 58 -1.61 1.52 6.17
C HIS A 58 -0.34 1.06 5.43
N LEU A 59 -0.46 0.95 4.10
CA LEU A 59 0.59 0.51 3.17
C LEU A 59 1.26 1.68 2.43
N THR A 60 1.14 2.93 2.91
CA THR A 60 1.78 4.10 2.25
C THR A 60 3.30 3.95 2.09
N PHE A 61 3.94 3.21 3.00
CA PHE A 61 5.37 2.90 2.94
C PHE A 61 5.68 1.54 2.30
N GLY A 62 4.69 0.89 1.68
CA GLY A 62 4.80 -0.49 1.21
C GLY A 62 4.87 -1.51 2.34
N ALA A 63 5.24 -2.74 1.99
CA ALA A 63 5.44 -3.84 2.93
C ALA A 63 6.51 -4.82 2.39
N GLY A 64 7.04 -5.66 3.29
CA GLY A 64 8.00 -6.71 2.94
C GLY A 64 9.42 -6.18 2.63
N PRO A 65 10.18 -6.89 1.77
CA PRO A 65 11.60 -6.59 1.50
C PRO A 65 11.87 -5.18 0.93
N HIS A 66 10.85 -4.57 0.33
CA HIS A 66 10.92 -3.22 -0.24
C HIS A 66 10.11 -2.20 0.58
N LEU A 67 9.95 -2.43 1.89
CA LEU A 67 9.45 -1.40 2.80
C LEU A 67 10.30 -0.13 2.64
N CYS A 68 9.65 1.03 2.56
CA CYS A 68 10.31 2.30 2.32
C CYS A 68 11.42 2.54 3.35
N LEU A 69 12.66 2.56 2.88
CA LEU A 69 13.85 2.80 3.70
C LEU A 69 13.78 4.16 4.42
N GLY A 70 13.18 5.17 3.76
CA GLY A 70 13.00 6.52 4.28
C GLY A 70 11.82 6.69 5.25
N ALA A 71 11.05 5.65 5.57
CA ALA A 71 9.83 5.78 6.35
C ALA A 71 10.05 6.39 7.75
N ALA A 72 11.17 6.07 8.40
CA ALA A 72 11.53 6.67 9.69
C ALA A 72 11.83 8.17 9.56
N HIS A 73 12.62 8.54 8.54
CA HIS A 73 12.98 9.94 8.28
C HIS A 73 11.74 10.78 7.91
N MET A 74 10.86 10.24 7.05
CA MET A 74 9.62 10.94 6.68
C MET A 74 8.70 11.15 7.89
N ARG A 75 8.57 10.17 8.79
CA ARG A 75 7.78 10.32 10.01
C ARG A 75 8.36 11.39 10.95
N LEU A 76 9.68 11.53 11.00
CA LEU A 76 10.32 12.61 11.76
C LEU A 76 9.95 13.97 11.16
N ILE A 77 10.12 14.13 9.83
CA ILE A 77 9.77 15.38 9.14
C ILE A 77 8.31 15.77 9.40
N MET A 78 7.37 14.85 9.23
CA MET A 78 5.93 15.14 9.45
C MET A 78 5.55 15.47 10.90
N ARG A 79 6.40 15.13 11.88
CA ARG A 79 6.17 15.49 13.30
C ARG A 79 6.75 16.84 13.67
N LEU A 80 7.72 17.33 12.88
CA LEU A 80 8.38 18.61 13.09
C LEU A 80 7.69 19.76 12.36
N LEU A 81 7.06 19.45 11.23
CA LEU A 81 6.12 20.34 10.53
C LEU A 81 4.80 20.43 11.30
#